data_AF-A0A0S6XNE1-F1
#
_entry.id   AF-A0A0S6XNE1-F1
#
_cell.length_a   1.000
_cell.length_b   1.000
_cell.length_c   1.000
_cell.angle_alpha   90.00
_cell.angle_beta   90.00
_cell.angle_gamma   90.00
#
_symmetry.space_group_name_H-M   'P 1'
#
loop_
_entity.id
_entity.type
_entity.pdbx_description
1 polymer ?
#
loop_
_entity_poly.entity_id
_entity_poly.type
_entity_poly.pdbx_seq_one_letter_code
_entity_poly.pdbx_strand_id
1 'polypeptide(L)'
;MNDYLLLGPVELGSKEINPEGLSKYEKFLVHQIIRQDYPQLITIPRRGAIQVSALDEAREAAIVKSKMRDIQGRIYRQIGFRWVIEALAGQSLRHIDLATFTTDPQTGDTMPISFDVKSRFQRCQALLEGRPRPIIGHNMFLDLVYLYKTFIGLLPDKVADFAAKLHELFPVIVDTKYLATHKCGDINPMSSLQQLAEKMDRQKTPLISTEMADRTVIPD
;
A
#
# COMPACT_ATOMS: atom_id res chain seq x y z
N MET A 1 -21.08 -7.84 40.07
CA MET A 1 -20.12 -7.02 40.85
C MET A 1 -18.97 -6.71 39.94
N ASN A 2 -18.60 -5.45 39.77
CA ASN A 2 -17.51 -5.09 38.89
C ASN A 2 -16.17 -5.36 39.59
N ASP A 3 -15.44 -6.41 39.18
CA ASP A 3 -14.10 -6.75 39.68
C ASP A 3 -13.05 -5.82 39.04
N TYR A 4 -12.93 -4.61 39.58
CA TYR A 4 -11.79 -3.74 39.30
C TYR A 4 -11.36 -2.99 40.54
N LEU A 5 -10.06 -2.76 40.65
CA LEU A 5 -9.44 -1.90 41.66
C LEU A 5 -9.17 -0.52 41.04
N LEU A 6 -9.62 0.56 41.68
CA LEU A 6 -9.30 1.92 41.24
C LEU A 6 -8.19 2.47 42.13
N LEU A 7 -7.03 2.74 41.54
CA LEU A 7 -5.89 3.38 42.18
C LEU A 7 -5.96 4.89 41.89
N GLY A 8 -6.27 5.67 42.93
CA GLY A 8 -6.32 7.14 42.90
C GLY A 8 -5.30 7.76 43.86
N PRO A 9 -5.23 9.10 43.94
CA PRO A 9 -4.37 9.78 44.92
C PRO A 9 -4.74 9.34 46.34
N VAL A 10 -3.73 9.10 47.17
CA VAL A 10 -3.90 8.55 48.53
C VAL A 10 -4.42 9.65 49.47
N GLU A 11 -5.49 9.35 50.22
CA GLU A 11 -5.88 10.12 51.41
C GLU A 11 -4.91 9.82 52.56
N LEU A 12 -3.67 10.32 52.48
CA LEU A 12 -2.76 10.29 53.63
C LEU A 12 -2.78 11.67 54.28
N GLY A 13 -3.19 11.70 55.55
CA GLY A 13 -3.62 12.89 56.26
C GLY A 13 -2.79 14.16 56.07
N SER A 14 -3.51 15.29 56.01
CA SER A 14 -3.03 16.66 56.27
C SER A 14 -2.13 17.36 55.24
N LYS A 15 -2.14 17.00 53.95
CA LYS A 15 -1.67 17.91 52.88
C LYS A 15 -2.59 17.87 51.66
N GLU A 16 -2.84 19.06 51.13
CA GLU A 16 -3.79 19.40 50.08
C GLU A 16 -3.91 18.35 48.98
N ILE A 17 -5.15 17.95 48.70
CA ILE A 17 -5.51 17.11 47.57
C ILE A 17 -5.02 17.81 46.31
N ASN A 18 -4.13 17.20 45.54
CA ASN A 18 -3.84 17.68 44.20
C ASN A 18 -5.12 17.48 43.37
N PRO A 19 -5.81 18.55 42.93
CA PRO A 19 -7.11 18.43 42.26
C PRO A 19 -7.03 17.72 40.90
N GLU A 20 -5.82 17.46 40.40
CA GLU A 20 -5.55 16.86 39.09
C GLU A 20 -5.30 15.33 39.10
N GLY A 21 -5.31 14.69 40.27
CA GLY A 21 -5.15 13.23 40.43
C GLY A 21 -3.68 12.74 40.40
N LEU A 22 -3.47 11.45 40.12
CA LEU A 22 -2.13 10.83 40.12
C LEU A 22 -1.15 11.55 39.16
N SER A 23 0.06 11.82 39.64
CA SER A 23 1.20 12.35 38.88
C SER A 23 1.62 11.41 37.74
N LYS A 24 2.31 11.95 36.72
CA LYS A 24 2.88 11.13 35.63
C LYS A 24 3.84 10.06 36.17
N TYR A 25 4.62 10.38 37.19
CA TYR A 25 5.57 9.44 37.80
C TYR A 25 4.83 8.30 38.54
N GLU A 26 3.80 8.63 39.30
CA GLU A 26 2.97 7.65 40.02
C GLU A 26 2.23 6.73 39.05
N LYS A 27 1.67 7.30 37.98
CA LYS A 27 1.04 6.51 36.91
C LYS A 27 2.03 5.54 36.27
N PHE A 28 3.25 6.00 35.99
CA PHE A 28 4.30 5.16 35.43
C PHE A 28 4.67 4.01 36.37
N LEU A 29 4.87 4.29 37.67
CA LEU A 29 5.15 3.27 38.68
C LEU A 29 4.05 2.21 38.76
N VAL A 30 2.78 2.62 38.77
CA VAL A 30 1.66 1.67 38.79
C VAL A 30 1.67 0.79 37.55
N HIS A 31 1.85 1.36 36.35
CA HIS A 31 1.97 0.59 35.12
C HIS A 31 3.15 -0.41 35.16
N GLN A 32 4.29 0.02 35.70
CA GLN A 32 5.49 -0.80 35.78
C GLN A 32 5.31 -1.97 36.76
N ILE A 33 4.86 -1.70 37.99
CA ILE A 33 4.66 -2.71 39.04
C ILE A 33 3.65 -3.76 38.56
N ILE A 34 2.49 -3.33 38.05
CA ILE A 34 1.47 -4.29 37.58
C ILE A 34 2.00 -5.14 36.43
N ARG A 35 2.75 -4.55 35.49
CA ARG A 35 3.35 -5.31 34.38
C ARG A 35 4.43 -6.31 34.84
N GLN A 36 5.23 -5.98 35.86
CA GLN A 36 6.32 -6.83 36.34
C GLN A 36 5.83 -7.92 37.31
N ASP A 37 5.00 -7.53 38.29
CA ASP A 37 4.68 -8.38 39.43
C ASP A 37 3.31 -9.08 39.29
N TYR A 38 2.43 -8.58 38.42
CA TYR A 38 1.05 -9.08 38.28
C TYR A 38 0.61 -9.25 36.81
N PRO A 39 1.22 -10.19 36.05
CA PRO A 39 0.96 -10.37 34.61
C PRO A 39 -0.50 -10.72 34.26
N GLN A 40 -1.27 -11.25 35.22
CA GLN A 40 -2.70 -11.54 35.08
C GLN A 40 -3.61 -10.32 35.25
N LEU A 41 -3.05 -9.14 35.52
CA LEU A 41 -3.78 -7.88 35.69
C LEU A 41 -3.42 -6.89 34.58
N ILE A 42 -4.40 -6.07 34.20
CA ILE A 42 -4.22 -4.97 33.25
C ILE A 42 -4.50 -3.63 33.90
N THR A 43 -3.78 -2.61 33.45
CA THR A 43 -3.98 -1.22 33.86
C THR A 43 -4.67 -0.42 32.76
N ILE A 44 -5.79 0.22 33.09
CA ILE A 44 -6.57 1.08 32.20
C ILE A 44 -6.47 2.52 32.75
N PRO A 45 -5.91 3.47 31.99
CA PRO A 45 -5.83 4.86 32.44
C PRO A 45 -7.23 5.48 32.54
N ARG A 46 -7.51 6.18 33.63
CA ARG A 46 -8.72 6.98 33.87
C ARG A 46 -8.35 8.43 34.17
N ARG A 47 -9.33 9.34 34.12
CA ARG A 47 -9.11 10.75 34.50
C ARG A 47 -8.64 10.80 35.96
N GLY A 48 -7.39 11.20 36.18
CA GLY A 48 -6.80 11.33 37.53
C GLY A 48 -6.48 10.02 38.27
N ALA A 49 -6.75 8.84 37.70
CA ALA A 49 -6.63 7.55 38.38
C ALA A 49 -6.22 6.43 37.40
N ILE A 50 -5.84 5.25 37.92
CA ILE A 50 -5.62 4.04 37.13
C ILE A 50 -6.57 2.95 37.61
N GLN A 51 -7.31 2.35 36.69
CA GLN A 51 -8.14 1.19 36.96
C GLN A 51 -7.34 -0.08 36.69
N VAL A 52 -7.26 -0.99 37.65
CA VAL A 52 -6.66 -2.32 37.51
C VAL A 52 -7.78 -3.35 37.44
N SER A 53 -7.76 -4.22 36.44
CA SER A 53 -8.74 -5.30 36.30
C SER A 53 -8.05 -6.60 35.88
N ALA A 54 -8.74 -7.73 36.02
CA ALA A 54 -8.25 -9.00 35.49
C ALA A 54 -8.00 -8.92 33.98
N LEU A 55 -6.95 -9.61 33.52
CA LEU A 55 -6.64 -9.77 32.11
C LEU A 55 -7.71 -10.65 31.46
N ASP A 56 -8.45 -10.05 30.54
CA ASP A 56 -9.30 -10.77 29.60
C ASP A 56 -8.55 -10.85 28.28
N GLU A 57 -7.96 -12.02 28.01
CA GLU A 57 -7.16 -12.25 26.81
C GLU A 57 -7.96 -12.01 25.53
N ALA A 58 -9.25 -12.36 25.50
CA ALA A 58 -10.10 -12.18 24.33
C ALA A 58 -10.37 -10.70 24.07
N ARG A 59 -10.65 -9.93 25.14
CA ARG A 59 -10.83 -8.48 25.05
C ARG A 59 -9.56 -7.75 24.66
N GLU A 60 -8.42 -8.07 25.27
CA GLU A 60 -7.14 -7.44 24.93
C GLU A 60 -6.70 -7.77 23.51
N ALA A 61 -6.85 -9.02 23.08
CA ALA A 61 -6.62 -9.41 21.69
C ALA A 61 -7.52 -8.64 20.71
N ALA A 62 -8.79 -8.43 21.06
CA ALA A 62 -9.71 -7.63 20.26
C ALA A 62 -9.30 -6.15 20.18
N ILE A 63 -8.85 -5.56 21.30
CA ILE A 63 -8.35 -4.18 21.35
C ILE A 63 -7.08 -4.03 20.51
N VAL A 64 -6.12 -4.95 20.65
CA VAL A 64 -4.90 -4.95 19.84
C VAL A 64 -5.23 -5.07 18.36
N LYS A 65 -6.13 -5.99 17.99
CA LYS A 65 -6.59 -6.16 16.60
C LYS A 65 -7.27 -4.91 16.05
N SER A 66 -8.09 -4.22 16.85
CA SER A 66 -8.71 -2.95 16.46
C SER A 66 -7.67 -1.86 16.24
N LYS A 67 -6.73 -1.67 17.18
CA LYS A 67 -5.65 -0.70 17.05
C LYS A 67 -4.79 -0.97 15.82
N MET A 68 -4.47 -2.23 15.55
CA MET A 68 -3.71 -2.63 14.36
C MET A 68 -4.47 -2.30 13.08
N ARG A 69 -5.79 -2.58 13.03
CA ARG A 69 -6.64 -2.23 11.90
C ARG A 69 -6.71 -0.71 11.67
N ASP A 70 -6.80 0.08 12.74
CA ASP A 70 -6.83 1.54 12.66
C ASP A 70 -5.51 2.11 12.12
N ILE A 71 -4.38 1.59 12.61
CA ILE A 71 -3.04 1.98 12.11
C ILE A 71 -2.89 1.59 10.65
N GLN A 72 -3.26 0.36 10.27
CA GLN A 72 -3.24 -0.08 8.88
C GLN A 72 -4.12 0.79 8.00
N GLY A 73 -5.34 1.12 8.43
CA GLY A 73 -6.23 2.02 7.70
C GLY A 73 -5.65 3.43 7.50
N ARG A 74 -4.89 3.95 8.48
CA ARG A 74 -4.16 5.23 8.32
C ARG A 74 -3.04 5.13 7.29
N ILE A 75 -2.29 4.03 7.28
CA ILE A 75 -1.24 3.78 6.28
C ILE A 75 -1.88 3.72 4.88
N TYR A 76 -2.93 2.92 4.71
CA TYR A 76 -3.59 2.76 3.40
C TYR A 76 -4.16 4.08 2.86
N ARG A 77 -4.69 4.95 3.74
CA ARG A 77 -5.13 6.30 3.34
C ARG A 77 -3.99 7.19 2.85
N GLN A 78 -2.76 6.97 3.31
CA GLN A 78 -1.59 7.77 2.92
C GLN A 78 -0.87 7.24 1.67
N ILE A 79 -1.15 6.01 1.22
CA ILE A 79 -0.50 5.41 0.04
C ILE A 79 -0.72 6.27 -1.22
N GLY A 80 -1.90 6.89 -1.36
CA GLY A 80 -2.22 7.72 -2.51
C GLY A 80 -2.10 6.95 -3.83
N PHE A 81 -1.58 7.57 -4.89
CA PHE A 81 -1.56 7.00 -6.25
C PHE A 81 -0.87 5.63 -6.40
N ARG A 82 -0.05 5.21 -5.43
CA ARG A 82 0.66 3.93 -5.46
C ARG A 82 -0.29 2.72 -5.65
N TRP A 83 -1.54 2.77 -5.21
CA TRP A 83 -2.49 1.66 -5.45
C TRP A 83 -2.70 1.36 -6.95
N VAL A 84 -2.56 2.35 -7.83
CA VAL A 84 -2.64 2.14 -9.29
C VAL A 84 -1.46 1.31 -9.75
N ILE A 85 -0.26 1.60 -9.23
CA ILE A 85 0.96 0.85 -9.57
C ILE A 85 0.87 -0.58 -9.05
N GLU A 86 0.39 -0.78 -7.82
CA GLU A 86 0.16 -2.12 -7.26
C GLU A 86 -0.88 -2.90 -8.07
N ALA A 87 -1.95 -2.24 -8.53
CA ALA A 87 -2.95 -2.83 -9.41
C ALA A 87 -2.36 -3.24 -10.78
N LEU A 88 -1.50 -2.41 -11.35
CA LEU A 88 -0.80 -2.71 -12.60
C LEU A 88 0.18 -3.88 -12.41
N ALA A 89 0.81 -4.01 -11.24
CA ALA A 89 1.66 -5.14 -10.89
C ALA A 89 0.85 -6.42 -10.54
N GLY A 90 -0.49 -6.37 -10.62
CA GLY A 90 -1.36 -7.51 -10.32
C GLY A 90 -1.46 -7.84 -8.84
N GLN A 91 -1.10 -6.91 -7.95
CA GLN A 91 -1.19 -7.09 -6.50
C GLN A 91 -2.63 -6.97 -5.99
N SER A 92 -2.85 -7.38 -4.75
CA SER A 92 -4.19 -7.39 -4.15
C SER A 92 -4.62 -5.99 -3.68
N LEU A 93 -5.76 -5.52 -4.19
CA LEU A 93 -6.36 -4.22 -3.86
C LEU A 93 -7.38 -4.30 -2.71
N ARG A 94 -7.43 -5.43 -1.99
CA ARG A 94 -8.40 -5.66 -0.90
C ARG A 94 -8.28 -4.68 0.26
N HIS A 95 -7.11 -4.06 0.39
CA HIS A 95 -6.81 -3.11 1.45
C HIS A 95 -7.29 -1.68 1.15
N ILE A 96 -7.78 -1.41 -0.05
CA ILE A 96 -8.27 -0.10 -0.45
C ILE A 96 -9.65 0.14 0.17
N ASP A 97 -9.75 1.19 0.96
CA ASP A 97 -11.04 1.68 1.47
C ASP A 97 -11.70 2.58 0.42
N LEU A 98 -12.84 2.13 -0.13
CA LEU A 98 -13.59 2.90 -1.14
C LEU A 98 -14.04 4.27 -0.62
N ALA A 99 -14.23 4.40 0.69
CA ALA A 99 -14.59 5.68 1.29
C ALA A 99 -13.54 6.77 1.01
N THR A 100 -12.27 6.37 0.78
CA THR A 100 -11.18 7.28 0.43
C THR A 100 -11.43 8.03 -0.88
N PHE A 101 -12.22 7.47 -1.81
CA PHE A 101 -12.53 8.10 -3.10
C PHE A 101 -13.85 8.86 -3.13
N THR A 102 -14.64 8.77 -2.05
CA THR A 102 -15.95 9.42 -1.99
C THR A 102 -15.93 10.74 -1.23
N THR A 103 -14.81 11.08 -0.60
CA THR A 103 -14.63 12.39 0.02
C THR A 103 -14.23 13.40 -1.04
N ASP A 104 -15.06 14.43 -1.23
CA ASP A 104 -14.75 15.55 -2.10
C ASP A 104 -13.50 16.30 -1.55
N PRO A 105 -12.42 16.42 -2.35
CA PRO A 105 -11.19 17.07 -1.92
C PRO A 105 -11.34 18.56 -1.57
N GLN A 106 -12.35 19.24 -2.11
CA GLN A 106 -12.55 20.68 -1.93
C GLN A 106 -13.53 21.01 -0.80
N THR A 107 -14.58 20.22 -0.65
CA THR A 107 -15.64 20.47 0.35
C THR A 107 -15.50 19.60 1.60
N GLY A 108 -14.77 18.48 1.52
CA GLY A 108 -14.68 17.49 2.60
C GLY A 108 -15.94 16.64 2.76
N ASP A 109 -16.96 16.85 1.91
CA ASP A 109 -18.20 16.11 1.96
C ASP A 109 -18.00 14.68 1.47
N THR A 110 -18.56 13.71 2.19
CA THR A 110 -18.52 12.31 1.79
C THR A 110 -19.75 11.98 0.98
N MET A 111 -19.57 11.74 -0.32
CA MET A 111 -20.63 11.22 -1.18
C MET A 111 -20.96 9.78 -0.78
N PRO A 112 -22.24 9.37 -0.80
CA PRO A 112 -22.61 7.99 -0.55
C PRO A 112 -22.00 7.08 -1.63
N ILE A 113 -21.34 6.00 -1.21
CA ILE A 113 -20.84 4.97 -2.14
C ILE A 113 -22.05 4.35 -2.82
N SER A 114 -22.26 4.70 -4.09
CA SER A 114 -23.33 4.09 -4.89
C SER A 114 -23.03 2.61 -5.14
N PHE A 115 -24.09 1.82 -5.31
CA PHE A 115 -23.97 0.41 -5.64
C PHE A 115 -23.16 0.18 -6.94
N ASP A 116 -23.29 1.08 -7.92
CA ASP A 116 -22.55 1.02 -9.18
C ASP A 116 -21.03 1.14 -8.95
N VAL A 117 -20.59 2.13 -8.17
CA VAL A 117 -19.15 2.36 -7.89
C VAL A 117 -18.54 1.15 -7.20
N LYS A 118 -19.23 0.58 -6.20
CA LYS A 118 -18.78 -0.62 -5.50
C LYS A 118 -18.65 -1.82 -6.45
N SER A 119 -19.66 -2.05 -7.28
CA SER A 119 -19.67 -3.16 -8.24
C SER A 119 -18.57 -3.03 -9.30
N ARG A 120 -18.35 -1.80 -9.81
CA ARG A 120 -17.27 -1.50 -10.75
C ARG A 120 -15.90 -1.72 -10.12
N PHE A 121 -15.69 -1.28 -8.89
CA PHE A 121 -14.44 -1.50 -8.17
C PHE A 121 -14.16 -2.99 -7.98
N GLN A 122 -15.15 -3.77 -7.51
CA GLN A 122 -15.01 -5.21 -7.33
C GLN A 122 -14.68 -5.93 -8.64
N ARG A 123 -15.31 -5.51 -9.75
CA ARG A 123 -14.99 -6.02 -11.09
C ARG A 123 -13.55 -5.71 -11.49
N CYS A 124 -13.11 -4.45 -11.33
CA CYS A 124 -11.73 -4.06 -11.62
C CYS A 124 -10.73 -4.88 -10.80
N GLN A 125 -10.98 -5.05 -9.50
CA GLN A 125 -10.15 -5.86 -8.63
C GLN A 125 -10.06 -7.31 -9.13
N ALA A 126 -11.19 -7.95 -9.45
CA ALA A 126 -11.20 -9.33 -9.95
C ALA A 126 -10.47 -9.50 -11.31
N LEU A 127 -10.47 -8.46 -12.13
CA LEU A 127 -9.74 -8.47 -13.40
C LEU A 127 -8.23 -8.32 -13.19
N LEU A 128 -7.80 -7.46 -12.27
CA LEU A 128 -6.41 -7.06 -12.03
C LEU A 128 -5.65 -7.98 -11.07
N GLU A 129 -6.30 -8.51 -10.05
CA GLU A 129 -5.67 -9.37 -9.03
C GLU A 129 -5.05 -10.62 -9.67
N GLY A 130 -3.75 -10.83 -9.42
CA GLY A 130 -2.96 -11.93 -9.98
C GLY A 130 -2.62 -11.80 -11.47
N ARG A 131 -2.94 -10.68 -12.12
CA ARG A 131 -2.71 -10.46 -13.57
C ARG A 131 -1.92 -9.16 -13.81
N PRO A 132 -0.58 -9.19 -13.70
CA PRO A 132 0.24 -8.02 -13.99
C PRO A 132 0.04 -7.55 -15.43
N ARG A 133 0.01 -6.23 -15.62
CA ARG A 133 -0.22 -5.61 -16.92
C ARG A 133 1.10 -5.37 -17.64
N PRO A 134 1.14 -5.60 -18.96
CA PRO A 134 2.31 -5.23 -19.73
C PRO A 134 2.50 -3.72 -19.67
N ILE A 135 3.70 -3.26 -19.37
CA ILE A 135 4.05 -1.84 -19.45
C ILE A 135 4.64 -1.58 -20.83
N ILE A 136 4.03 -0.64 -21.55
CA ILE A 136 4.49 -0.21 -22.87
C ILE A 136 4.86 1.26 -22.76
N GLY A 137 6.07 1.61 -23.18
CA GLY A 137 6.57 2.98 -23.19
C GLY A 137 7.45 3.27 -24.39
N HIS A 138 7.98 4.48 -24.48
CA HIS A 138 8.88 4.90 -25.54
C HIS A 138 10.07 5.62 -24.93
N ASN A 139 11.27 5.03 -25.03
CA ASN A 139 12.45 5.54 -24.33
C ASN A 139 12.24 5.61 -22.81
N MET A 140 11.68 4.55 -22.25
CA MET A 140 11.02 4.58 -20.93
C MET A 140 11.96 4.32 -19.74
N PHE A 141 13.27 4.30 -19.96
CA PHE A 141 14.24 3.97 -18.91
C PHE A 141 14.10 4.90 -17.68
N LEU A 142 14.09 6.22 -17.90
CA LEU A 142 13.93 7.18 -16.80
C LEU A 142 12.55 7.10 -16.17
N ASP A 143 11.50 6.87 -16.96
CA ASP A 143 10.14 6.71 -16.46
C ASP A 143 10.07 5.53 -15.48
N LEU A 144 10.69 4.40 -15.82
CA LEU A 144 10.77 3.22 -14.95
C LEU A 144 11.57 3.50 -13.68
N VAL A 145 12.69 4.22 -13.77
CA VAL A 145 13.50 4.62 -12.61
C VAL A 145 12.69 5.52 -11.67
N TYR A 146 11.99 6.54 -12.19
CA TYR A 146 11.16 7.43 -11.38
C TYR A 146 9.94 6.72 -10.82
N LEU A 147 9.28 5.85 -11.58
CA LEU A 147 8.16 5.04 -11.13
C LEU A 147 8.58 4.17 -9.94
N TYR A 148 9.72 3.48 -10.08
CA TYR A 148 10.24 2.62 -9.02
C TYR A 148 10.60 3.43 -7.77
N LYS A 149 11.36 4.52 -7.93
CA LYS A 149 11.78 5.38 -6.82
C LYS A 149 10.59 5.99 -6.07
N THR A 150 9.54 6.37 -6.79
CA THR A 150 8.39 7.08 -6.22
C THR A 150 7.41 6.12 -5.55
N PHE A 151 7.10 4.99 -6.18
CA PHE A 151 5.98 4.16 -5.76
C PHE A 151 6.37 2.78 -5.20
N ILE A 152 7.57 2.28 -5.52
CA ILE A 152 7.98 0.94 -5.13
C ILE A 152 8.93 1.01 -3.93
N GLY A 153 10.03 1.75 -4.05
CA GLY A 153 11.00 1.90 -2.97
C GLY A 153 12.33 2.47 -3.42
N LEU A 154 13.36 2.33 -2.59
CA LEU A 154 14.71 2.78 -2.90
C LEU A 154 15.30 2.00 -4.08
N LEU A 155 15.95 2.72 -4.99
CA LEU A 155 16.64 2.12 -6.13
C LEU A 155 17.75 1.20 -5.63
N PRO A 156 17.88 -0.01 -6.19
CA PRO A 156 19.03 -0.87 -5.93
C PRO A 156 20.35 -0.24 -6.37
N ASP A 157 21.46 -0.66 -5.77
CA ASP A 157 22.80 -0.14 -6.09
C ASP A 157 23.27 -0.56 -7.50
N LYS A 158 22.72 -1.65 -8.04
CA LYS A 158 23.09 -2.20 -9.34
C LYS A 158 21.91 -2.20 -10.31
N VAL A 159 22.21 -1.87 -11.57
CA VAL A 159 21.22 -1.88 -12.67
C VAL A 159 20.63 -3.27 -12.90
N ALA A 160 21.42 -4.34 -12.73
CA ALA A 160 20.94 -5.71 -12.86
C ALA A 160 19.86 -6.05 -11.81
N ASP A 161 20.07 -5.64 -10.56
CA ASP A 161 19.11 -5.85 -9.47
C ASP A 161 17.84 -5.01 -9.68
N PHE A 162 17.99 -3.78 -10.19
CA PHE A 162 16.86 -2.96 -10.60
C PHE A 162 16.03 -3.64 -11.70
N ALA A 163 16.67 -4.12 -12.76
CA ALA A 163 15.98 -4.81 -13.85
C ALA A 163 15.29 -6.09 -13.39
N ALA A 164 15.93 -6.88 -12.52
CA ALA A 164 15.36 -8.10 -11.95
C ALA A 164 14.10 -7.80 -11.13
N LYS A 165 14.19 -6.88 -10.16
CA LYS A 165 13.05 -6.48 -9.32
C LYS A 165 11.91 -5.86 -10.14
N LEU A 166 12.24 -5.13 -11.19
CA LEU A 166 11.24 -4.55 -12.08
C LEU A 166 10.50 -5.65 -12.87
N HIS A 167 11.21 -6.67 -13.36
CA HIS A 167 10.58 -7.81 -14.05
C HIS A 167 9.80 -8.74 -13.13
N GLU A 168 10.15 -8.81 -11.84
CA GLU A 168 9.32 -9.49 -10.83
C GLU A 168 7.94 -8.83 -10.70
N LEU A 169 7.88 -7.50 -10.79
CA LEU A 169 6.63 -6.73 -10.68
C LEU A 169 5.87 -6.66 -12.01
N PHE A 170 6.61 -6.46 -13.10
CA PHE A 170 6.07 -6.30 -14.45
C PHE A 170 6.79 -7.26 -15.39
N PRO A 171 6.27 -8.49 -15.56
CA PRO A 171 6.93 -9.51 -16.37
C PRO A 171 7.10 -9.15 -17.84
N VAL A 172 6.26 -8.24 -18.34
CA VAL A 172 6.29 -7.78 -19.74
C VAL A 172 6.48 -6.27 -19.76
N ILE A 173 7.63 -5.84 -20.26
CA ILE A 173 7.97 -4.43 -20.49
C ILE A 173 8.42 -4.28 -21.93
N VAL A 174 7.82 -3.32 -22.64
CA VAL A 174 8.09 -3.08 -24.05
C VAL A 174 8.46 -1.62 -24.24
N ASP A 175 9.72 -1.38 -24.62
CA ASP A 175 10.15 -0.08 -25.11
C ASP A 175 9.94 -0.02 -26.64
N THR A 176 8.97 0.78 -27.07
CA THR A 176 8.63 0.95 -28.47
C THR A 176 9.72 1.65 -29.28
N LYS A 177 10.56 2.50 -28.64
CA LYS A 177 11.71 3.09 -29.32
C LYS A 177 12.74 2.01 -29.62
N TYR A 178 13.03 1.18 -28.62
CA TYR A 178 13.89 0.02 -28.81
C TYR A 178 13.32 -0.89 -29.90
N LEU A 179 12.04 -1.27 -29.84
CA LEU A 179 11.41 -2.12 -30.85
C LEU A 179 11.52 -1.54 -32.28
N ALA A 180 11.37 -0.22 -32.43
CA ALA A 180 11.45 0.46 -33.71
C ALA A 180 12.89 0.53 -34.27
N THR A 181 13.91 0.52 -33.41
CA THR A 181 15.32 0.64 -33.81
C THR A 181 16.07 -0.70 -33.79
N HIS A 182 15.58 -1.73 -33.10
CA HIS A 182 16.33 -2.97 -32.82
C HIS A 182 16.74 -3.79 -34.06
N LYS A 183 16.07 -3.59 -35.21
CA LYS A 183 16.40 -4.23 -36.49
C LYS A 183 16.90 -3.26 -37.58
N CYS A 184 17.02 -1.95 -37.27
CA CYS A 184 17.72 -1.01 -38.14
C CYS A 184 19.18 -0.95 -37.69
N GLY A 185 20.14 -1.16 -38.60
CA GLY A 185 21.58 -1.00 -38.31
C GLY A 185 21.98 0.45 -38.01
N ASP A 186 23.19 0.87 -38.43
CA ASP A 186 23.77 2.20 -38.16
C ASP A 186 22.96 3.41 -38.67
N ILE A 187 21.88 3.18 -39.43
CA ILE A 187 20.93 4.20 -39.81
C ILE A 187 19.98 4.38 -38.63
N ASN A 188 20.28 5.32 -37.72
CA ASN A 188 19.37 5.76 -36.67
C ASN A 188 18.12 6.33 -37.34
N PRO A 189 17.01 5.56 -37.48
CA PRO A 189 15.82 6.12 -38.07
C PRO A 189 15.35 7.19 -37.11
N MET A 190 14.94 8.36 -37.62
CA MET A 190 14.33 9.38 -36.77
C MET A 190 13.16 8.71 -36.02
N SER A 191 13.39 8.46 -34.72
CA SER A 191 12.63 7.52 -33.89
C SER A 191 11.99 8.26 -32.73
N SER A 192 11.46 9.46 -33.01
CA SER A 192 10.59 10.13 -32.07
C SER A 192 9.25 9.41 -31.99
N LEU A 193 8.58 9.52 -30.85
CA LEU A 193 7.24 8.96 -30.66
C LEU A 193 6.26 9.45 -31.73
N GLN A 194 6.32 10.74 -32.07
CA GLN A 194 5.45 11.35 -33.08
C GLN A 194 5.68 10.73 -34.47
N GLN A 195 6.93 10.60 -34.90
CA GLN A 195 7.24 10.02 -36.21
C GLN A 195 6.83 8.55 -36.29
N LEU A 196 7.02 7.80 -35.20
CA LEU A 196 6.58 6.42 -35.12
C LEU A 196 5.05 6.33 -35.20
N ALA A 197 4.33 7.21 -34.49
CA ALA A 197 2.87 7.27 -34.53
C ALA A 197 2.37 7.60 -35.94
N GLU A 198 2.91 8.64 -36.59
CA GLU A 198 2.55 9.03 -37.97
C GLU A 198 2.81 7.91 -38.98
N LYS A 199 3.88 7.13 -38.80
CA LYS A 199 4.20 5.97 -39.64
C LYS A 199 3.19 4.84 -39.43
N MET A 200 2.82 4.57 -38.19
CA MET A 200 1.87 3.50 -37.83
C MET A 200 0.43 3.86 -38.20
N ASP A 201 0.06 5.14 -38.18
CA ASP A 201 -1.29 5.62 -38.53
C ASP A 201 -1.63 5.38 -40.02
N ARG A 202 -0.60 5.34 -40.87
CA ARG A 202 -0.74 4.96 -42.29
C ARG A 202 -1.09 3.47 -42.48
N GLN A 203 -0.92 2.65 -41.44
CA GLN A 203 -1.19 1.22 -41.48
C GLN A 203 -2.55 0.92 -40.82
N LYS A 204 -3.58 0.66 -41.64
CA LYS A 204 -4.97 0.42 -41.16
C LYS A 204 -5.12 -0.81 -40.25
N THR A 205 -4.28 -1.83 -40.41
CA THR A 205 -4.35 -3.06 -39.59
C THR A 205 -2.95 -3.59 -39.29
N PRO A 206 -2.70 -4.06 -38.05
CA PRO A 206 -1.42 -4.67 -37.71
C PRO A 206 -1.27 -5.98 -38.48
N LEU A 207 -0.13 -6.15 -39.15
CA LEU A 207 0.27 -7.44 -39.74
C LEU A 207 0.70 -8.35 -38.60
N ILE A 208 -0.18 -9.26 -38.18
CA ILE A 208 0.11 -10.23 -37.14
C ILE A 208 0.74 -11.45 -37.81
N SER A 209 2.04 -11.62 -37.62
CA SER A 209 2.80 -12.81 -38.00
C SER A 209 3.36 -13.43 -36.73
N THR A 210 3.09 -14.72 -36.51
CA THR A 210 3.77 -15.51 -35.48
C THR A 210 4.96 -16.20 -36.13
N GLU A 211 6.18 -16.08 -35.57
CA GLU A 211 7.40 -16.71 -36.10
C GLU A 211 7.37 -18.26 -36.08
N MET A 212 6.22 -18.90 -35.81
CA MET A 212 6.08 -20.36 -35.87
C MET A 212 6.03 -20.93 -37.30
N ALA A 213 6.08 -20.10 -38.34
CA ALA A 213 6.09 -20.53 -39.74
C ALA A 213 7.49 -20.77 -40.33
N ASP A 214 8.59 -20.41 -39.64
CA ASP A 214 9.96 -20.48 -40.20
C ASP A 214 10.82 -21.65 -39.66
N ARG A 215 10.20 -22.58 -38.92
CA ARG A 215 10.85 -23.88 -38.61
C ARG A 215 10.58 -24.88 -39.72
N THR A 216 10.99 -24.53 -40.94
CA THR A 216 11.07 -25.52 -42.02
C THR A 216 12.31 -26.37 -41.76
N VAL A 217 12.06 -27.62 -41.39
CA VAL A 217 12.91 -28.81 -41.51
C VAL A 217 14.29 -28.55 -42.14
N ILE A 218 15.34 -28.63 -41.33
CA ILE A 218 16.68 -28.93 -41.82
C ILE A 218 16.64 -30.41 -42.22
N PRO A 219 16.84 -30.79 -43.50
CA PRO A 219 17.05 -32.18 -43.84
C PRO A 219 18.50 -32.57 -43.49
N ASP A 220 18.65 -33.81 -43.03
CA ASP A 220 19.93 -34.48 -42.75
C ASP A 220 20.95 -34.39 -43.90
#